data_AF-A0A965D7G0-F1
#
_entry.id   AF-A0A965D7G0-F1
#
_cell.length_a   1.000
_cell.length_b   1.000
_cell.length_c   1.000
_cell.angle_alpha   90.00
_cell.angle_beta   90.00
_cell.angle_gamma   90.00
#
_symmetry.space_group_name_H-M   'P 1'
#
loop_
_entity.id
_entity.type
_entity.pdbx_description
1 polymer ?
#
loop_
_entity_poly.entity_id
_entity_poly.type
_entity_poly.pdbx_seq_one_letter_code
_entity_poly.pdbx_strand_id
1 'polypeptide(L)' 'MTAFPYTLGPSAGGKARLGLVVLQTDETLEYEMRQLIPDHEVAIFTTRVASAPDVSTES' A
#
# COMPACT_ATOMS: atom_id res chain seq x y z
N MET A 1 1.31 -18.32 33.08
CA MET A 1 1.51 -18.02 31.65
C MET A 1 2.93 -17.55 31.47
N THR A 2 3.79 -18.34 30.83
CA THR A 2 5.18 -17.99 30.55
C THR A 2 5.25 -17.30 29.18
N ALA A 3 5.71 -16.04 29.15
CA ALA A 3 5.93 -15.29 27.91
C ALA A 3 7.35 -15.51 27.41
N PHE A 4 7.52 -15.67 26.09
CA PHE A 4 8.83 -15.72 25.46
C PHE A 4 9.40 -14.30 25.28
N PRO A 5 10.73 -14.12 25.38
CA PRO A 5 11.34 -12.82 25.11
C PRO A 5 11.17 -12.46 23.63
N TYR A 6 10.62 -11.29 23.35
CA TYR A 6 10.52 -10.70 22.02
C TYR A 6 10.82 -9.20 22.09
N THR A 7 11.21 -8.61 20.97
CA THR A 7 11.36 -7.16 20.81
C THR A 7 10.44 -6.69 19.71
N LEU A 8 9.71 -5.60 19.94
CA LEU A 8 8.86 -4.99 18.92
C LEU A 8 9.73 -4.21 17.93
N GLY A 9 9.46 -4.41 16.65
CA GLY A 9 10.01 -3.55 15.59
C GLY A 9 9.35 -2.17 15.58
N PRO A 10 9.88 -1.24 14.76
CA PRO A 10 9.27 0.06 14.55
C PRO A 10 7.83 -0.07 14.01
N SER A 11 6.98 0.89 14.34
CA SER A 11 5.61 0.93 13.84
C SER A 11 5.58 1.13 12.32
N ALA A 12 4.64 0.49 11.63
CA ALA A 12 4.40 0.75 10.22
C ALA A 12 4.12 2.25 10.00
N GLY A 13 4.87 2.88 9.09
CA GLY A 13 4.75 4.31 8.81
C GLY A 13 5.45 5.22 9.81
N GLY A 14 6.46 4.72 10.53
CA GLY A 14 7.34 5.52 11.38
C GLY A 14 8.09 6.62 10.61
N LYS A 15 8.40 6.38 9.33
CA LYS A 15 9.09 7.31 8.43
C LYS A 15 8.13 8.10 7.54
N ALA A 16 7.19 7.41 6.89
CA ALA A 16 6.22 8.06 6.01
C ALA A 16 4.94 7.22 5.84
N ARG A 17 3.85 7.88 5.43
CA ARG A 17 2.56 7.24 5.11
C ARG A 17 2.12 7.69 3.73
N LEU A 18 1.87 6.74 2.83
CA LEU A 18 1.49 6.98 1.45
C LEU A 18 0.10 6.41 1.21
N GLY A 19 -0.75 7.19 0.54
CA GLY A 19 -2.05 6.76 0.06
C GLY A 19 -2.00 6.50 -1.44
N LEU A 20 -2.46 5.33 -1.87
CA LEU A 20 -2.56 4.93 -3.26
C LEU A 20 -4.04 4.75 -3.62
N VAL A 21 -4.50 5.50 -4.62
CA VAL A 21 -5.84 5.33 -5.20
C VAL A 21 -5.65 4.56 -6.50
N VAL A 22 -6.19 3.34 -6.56
CA VAL A 22 -6.08 2.47 -7.76
C VAL A 22 -7.45 2.16 -8.34
N LEU A 23 -7.50 1.83 -9.62
CA LEU A 23 -8.70 1.28 -10.22
C LEU A 23 -8.98 -0.13 -9.68
N GLN A 24 -10.25 -0.52 -9.60
CA GLN A 24 -10.62 -1.86 -9.10
C GLN A 24 -10.04 -2.99 -9.96
N THR A 25 -9.80 -2.72 -11.24
CA THR A 25 -9.23 -3.69 -12.20
C THR A 25 -7.72 -3.86 -12.08
N ASP A 26 -7.02 -2.97 -11.36
CA ASP A 26 -5.56 -3.08 -11.18
C ASP A 26 -5.22 -4.00 -10.02
N GLU A 27 -4.56 -5.12 -10.33
CA GLU A 27 -4.22 -6.15 -9.34
C GLU A 27 -2.75 -6.08 -8.87
N THR A 28 -1.86 -5.42 -9.63
CA THR A 28 -0.40 -5.49 -9.41
C THR A 28 0.19 -4.27 -8.71
N LEU A 29 -0.44 -3.09 -8.84
CA LEU A 29 0.12 -1.82 -8.40
C LEU A 29 0.50 -1.78 -6.91
N GLU A 30 -0.24 -2.48 -6.05
CA GLU A 30 0.08 -2.58 -4.62
C GLU A 30 1.42 -3.28 -4.38
N TYR A 31 1.63 -4.39 -5.09
CA TYR A 31 2.85 -5.17 -4.99
C TYR A 31 4.04 -4.44 -5.62
N GLU A 32 3.83 -3.82 -6.78
CA GLU A 32 4.85 -3.05 -7.47
C GLU A 32 5.28 -1.82 -6.65
N MET A 33 4.32 -1.10 -6.06
CA MET A 33 4.63 0.02 -5.17
C MET A 33 5.42 -0.43 -3.94
N ARG A 34 5.12 -1.63 -3.41
CA ARG A 34 5.88 -2.23 -2.32
C ARG A 34 7.30 -2.63 -2.73
N GLN A 35 7.53 -3.03 -3.98
CA GLN A 35 8.87 -3.29 -4.49
C GLN A 35 9.67 -1.99 -4.72
N LEU A 36 9.02 -0.95 -5.24
CA LEU A 36 9.63 0.36 -5.47
C LEU A 36 10.04 1.05 -4.16
N ILE A 37 9.27 0.83 -3.09
CA ILE A 37 9.52 1.36 -1.75
C ILE A 37 9.72 0.19 -0.77
N PRO A 38 10.92 -0.41 -0.75
CA PRO A 38 11.21 -1.58 0.10
C PRO A 38 11.36 -1.22 1.59
N ASP A 39 11.25 0.06 1.94
CA ASP A 39 11.39 0.57 3.30
C ASP A 39 10.18 0.19 4.16
N HIS A 40 10.39 -0.68 5.16
CA HIS A 40 9.35 -1.13 6.07
C HIS A 40 8.85 -0.04 7.03
N GLU A 41 9.58 1.05 7.19
CA GLU A 41 9.15 2.23 7.96
C GLU A 41 8.22 3.14 7.15
N VAL A 42 8.04 2.86 5.85
CA VAL A 42 7.02 3.50 4.99
C VAL A 42 5.77 2.61 4.92
N ALA A 43 4.64 3.15 5.37
CA ALA A 43 3.34 2.51 5.23
C ALA A 43 2.68 2.93 3.91
N ILE A 44 2.18 1.96 3.15
CA ILE A 44 1.40 2.17 1.93
C ILE A 44 -0.03 1.73 2.22
N PHE A 45 -0.98 2.63 2.03
CA PHE A 45 -2.41 2.38 2.20
C PHE A 45 -3.08 2.49 0.85
N THR A 46 -3.95 1.54 0.52
CA THR A 46 -4.63 1.51 -0.77
C THR A 46 -6.13 1.66 -0.62
N THR A 47 -6.73 2.45 -1.50
CA THR A 47 -8.17 2.51 -1.71
C THR A 47 -8.47 2.27 -3.18
N ARG A 48 -9.57 1.58 -3.47
CA ARG A 48 -9.97 1.21 -4.83
C ARG A 48 -11.16 2.05 -5.27
N VAL A 49 -11.10 2.58 -6.49
CA VAL A 49 -12.22 3.24 -7.16
C VAL A 49 -12.74 2.33 -8.28
N ALA A 50 -14.05 2.30 -8.45
CA ALA A 50 -14.67 1.53 -9.53
C ALA A 50 -14.20 2.08 -10.89
N SER A 51 -13.74 1.19 -11.77
CA SER A 51 -13.44 1.55 -13.15
C SER A 51 -14.75 1.91 -13.85
N ALA A 52 -14.78 3.06 -14.53
CA ALA A 52 -15.89 3.36 -15.43
C ALA A 52 -15.89 2.33 -16.58
N PRO A 53 -17.07 1.89 -17.06
CA PRO A 53 -17.15 0.94 -18.16
C PRO A 53 -16.61 1.53 -19.47
N ASP A 54 -16.57 2.85 -19.56
CA ASP A 54 -16.10 3.60 -20.72
C ASP A 54 -14.82 4.35 -20.35
N VAL A 55 -13.80 4.21 -21.19
CA VAL A 55 -12.54 4.94 -21.03
C VAL A 55 -12.71 6.26 -21.78
N SER A 56 -12.76 7.37 -21.04
CA SER A 56 -12.78 8.70 -21.65
C SER A 56 -11.52 8.89 -22.50
N THR A 57 -11.69 9.18 -23.79
CA THR A 57 -10.60 9.45 -24.74
C THR A 57 -10.28 10.94 -24.86
N GLU A 58 -10.89 11.79 -24.02
CA GLU A 58 -10.66 13.23 -24.03
C GLU A 58 -9.20 13.51 -23.63
N SER A 59 -8.47 14.19 -24.53
CA SER A 59 -7.06 14.56 -24.40
C SER A 59 -6.87 16.00 -23.96
#